data_AF-A0A964QRH9-F1
#
_entry.id   AF-A0A964QRH9-F1
#
_cell.length_a   1.000
_cell.length_b   1.000
_cell.length_c   1.000
_cell.angle_alpha   90.00
_cell.angle_beta   90.00
_cell.angle_gamma   90.00
#
_symmetry.space_group_name_H-M   'P 1'
#
loop_
_entity.id
_entity.type
_entity.pdbx_description
1 polymer ?
#
loop_
_entity_poly.entity_id
_entity_poly.type
_entity_poly.pdbx_seq_one_letter_code
_entity_poly.pdbx_strand_id
1 'polypeptide(L)'
;MVVLPQEDRVMNGVTRTAKPGVSHDAFQWQSSAFILQFSVVLLVVACCVAGCGRGERAAVVVYTSQDQVYAEPILNEFSAQTGIKVGAIYDSEAVKTVGLVNRLLAERRNPQCDIFWNNEELRTHQLAEQGVFQETNSWQALGFRSRRIVVNTNRLPIASAPRSLSELTNAMWRGKVALAYPLFGTTATHFLALRQEWGEARWKAWCEALQANQPLMVDGNSVVVKLVGRGEAWIGLTDSDDIAAGQREGLPLAAMPITEETLLIRNTVAVIRNAPHASAARRVLDYLQRPDVIRKLVAANALEGISPADIGVRTLKPDWDVLVHELGTSTKTLKEVFLR
;
A
#
# COMPACT_ATOMS: atom_id res chain seq x y z
N MET A 1 -11.91 -65.22 -20.66
CA MET A 1 -12.11 -66.62 -20.22
C MET A 1 -12.77 -66.49 -18.85
N VAL A 2 -14.08 -66.62 -18.65
CA VAL A 2 -15.09 -67.60 -19.07
C VAL A 2 -16.45 -66.84 -19.08
N VAL A 3 -17.16 -66.73 -20.21
CA VAL A 3 -18.36 -67.48 -20.67
C VAL A 3 -19.55 -67.52 -19.67
N LEU A 4 -20.67 -66.95 -20.15
CA LEU A 4 -22.10 -66.96 -19.78
C LEU A 4 -22.67 -68.35 -19.34
N PRO A 5 -23.92 -68.50 -18.80
CA PRO A 5 -25.16 -67.82 -19.25
C PRO A 5 -26.32 -67.59 -18.24
N GLN A 6 -27.37 -66.94 -18.78
CA GLN A 6 -28.71 -66.80 -18.23
C GLN A 6 -29.55 -68.08 -18.35
N GLU A 7 -30.47 -68.29 -17.42
CA GLU A 7 -31.94 -68.30 -17.59
C GLU A 7 -32.55 -68.98 -16.34
N ASP A 8 -33.58 -68.39 -15.72
CA ASP A 8 -34.86 -69.11 -15.61
C ASP A 8 -36.03 -68.30 -15.03
N ARG A 9 -37.19 -68.76 -15.50
CA ARG A 9 -38.55 -68.21 -15.51
C ARG A 9 -39.33 -68.40 -14.19
N VAL A 10 -40.03 -67.33 -13.77
CA VAL A 10 -41.50 -67.17 -13.77
C VAL A 10 -42.38 -68.29 -13.15
N MET A 11 -43.06 -67.89 -12.05
CA MET A 11 -44.47 -68.14 -11.63
C MET A 11 -44.89 -69.45 -10.94
N ASN A 12 -45.57 -69.30 -9.79
CA ASN A 12 -47.00 -69.64 -9.65
C ASN A 12 -47.54 -69.32 -8.24
N GLY A 13 -48.79 -68.84 -8.17
CA GLY A 13 -49.50 -68.65 -6.91
C GLY A 13 -50.78 -67.82 -7.01
N VAL A 14 -51.81 -68.40 -7.63
CA VAL A 14 -53.16 -67.87 -7.85
C VAL A 14 -53.94 -67.68 -6.54
N THR A 15 -54.77 -66.62 -6.42
CA THR A 15 -56.20 -66.72 -6.04
C THR A 15 -56.94 -65.38 -6.13
N ARG A 16 -58.09 -65.40 -6.84
CA ARG A 16 -59.09 -64.33 -6.95
C ARG A 16 -59.94 -64.26 -5.69
N THR A 17 -60.38 -63.07 -5.27
CA THR A 17 -61.80 -62.81 -4.89
C THR A 17 -62.15 -61.32 -4.80
N ALA A 18 -63.27 -60.96 -5.45
CA ALA A 18 -64.29 -59.95 -5.13
C ALA A 18 -63.93 -58.46 -4.90
N LYS A 19 -64.51 -57.59 -5.73
CA LYS A 19 -64.77 -56.17 -5.43
C LYS A 19 -65.97 -56.04 -4.46
N PRO A 20 -65.96 -55.01 -3.61
CA PRO A 20 -67.10 -54.08 -3.54
C PRO A 20 -66.63 -52.61 -3.69
N GLY A 21 -67.52 -51.75 -4.15
CA GLY A 21 -67.23 -50.34 -4.46
C GLY A 21 -67.40 -49.37 -3.27
N VAL A 22 -67.28 -48.07 -3.63
CA VAL A 22 -67.50 -46.82 -2.83
C VAL A 22 -66.24 -46.34 -2.07
N SER A 23 -65.80 -45.08 -2.05
CA SER A 23 -66.38 -43.74 -2.32
C SER A 23 -65.39 -42.78 -3.02
N HIS A 24 -65.91 -41.77 -3.71
CA HIS A 24 -65.15 -40.73 -4.44
C HIS A 24 -64.63 -39.56 -3.57
N ASP A 25 -64.87 -39.56 -2.26
CA ASP A 25 -64.62 -38.38 -1.41
C ASP A 25 -63.21 -38.32 -0.78
N ALA A 26 -62.43 -39.40 -0.84
CA ALA A 26 -61.10 -39.45 -0.23
C ALA A 26 -60.00 -38.76 -1.06
N PHE A 27 -60.25 -38.49 -2.35
CA PHE A 27 -59.21 -37.99 -3.27
C PHE A 27 -59.02 -36.47 -3.23
N GLN A 28 -60.01 -35.72 -2.72
CA GLN A 28 -59.92 -34.25 -2.65
C GLN A 28 -59.18 -33.73 -1.41
N TRP A 29 -59.12 -34.50 -0.31
CA TRP A 29 -58.43 -34.06 0.91
C TRP A 29 -56.90 -34.21 0.87
N GLN A 30 -56.38 -35.18 0.12
CA GLN A 30 -54.92 -35.36 -0.02
C GLN A 30 -54.26 -34.31 -0.94
N SER A 31 -55.01 -33.76 -1.90
CA SER A 31 -54.49 -32.80 -2.87
C SER A 31 -54.17 -31.45 -2.24
N SER A 32 -55.01 -30.99 -1.31
CA SER A 32 -54.86 -29.68 -0.65
C SER A 32 -53.71 -29.63 0.35
N ALA A 33 -53.45 -30.73 1.06
CA ALA A 33 -52.34 -30.85 2.01
C ALA A 33 -50.96 -30.88 1.31
N PHE A 34 -50.88 -31.56 0.16
CA PHE A 34 -49.67 -31.59 -0.67
C PHE A 34 -49.36 -30.24 -1.32
N ILE A 35 -50.38 -29.51 -1.77
CA ILE A 35 -50.21 -28.16 -2.34
C ILE A 35 -49.76 -27.17 -1.26
N LEU A 36 -50.29 -27.26 -0.02
CA LEU A 36 -49.83 -26.43 1.09
C LEU A 36 -48.38 -26.76 1.51
N GLN A 37 -48.00 -28.04 1.58
CA GLN A 37 -46.64 -28.45 1.91
C GLN A 37 -45.61 -28.03 0.85
N PHE A 38 -45.95 -28.15 -0.45
CA PHE A 38 -45.08 -27.66 -1.53
C PHE A 38 -44.96 -26.12 -1.51
N SER A 39 -46.03 -25.41 -1.17
CA SER A 39 -46.04 -23.94 -1.10
C SER A 39 -45.19 -23.42 0.06
N VAL A 40 -45.22 -24.09 1.21
CA VAL A 40 -44.37 -23.73 2.37
C VAL A 40 -42.90 -24.05 2.10
N VAL A 41 -42.59 -25.17 1.44
CA VAL A 41 -41.21 -25.51 1.06
C VAL A 41 -40.67 -24.55 0.00
N LEU A 42 -41.47 -24.13 -0.98
CA LEU A 42 -41.06 -23.09 -1.94
C LEU A 42 -40.83 -21.72 -1.27
N LEU A 43 -41.63 -21.36 -0.26
CA LEU A 43 -41.47 -20.10 0.48
C LEU A 43 -40.22 -20.12 1.37
N VAL A 44 -39.92 -21.27 2.00
CA VAL A 44 -38.70 -21.45 2.82
C VAL A 44 -37.45 -21.47 1.96
N VAL A 45 -37.47 -22.12 0.78
CA VAL A 45 -36.35 -22.08 -0.18
C VAL A 45 -36.17 -20.67 -0.76
N ALA A 46 -37.25 -19.94 -1.06
CA ALA A 46 -37.16 -18.54 -1.48
C ALA A 46 -36.58 -17.62 -0.40
N CYS A 47 -36.88 -17.87 0.89
CA CYS A 47 -36.26 -17.18 2.01
C CYS A 47 -34.78 -17.58 2.21
N CYS A 48 -34.38 -18.80 1.88
CA CYS A 48 -32.98 -19.23 1.93
C CYS A 48 -32.12 -18.65 0.80
N VAL A 49 -32.68 -18.36 -0.38
CA VAL A 49 -31.96 -17.70 -1.48
C VAL A 49 -31.88 -16.17 -1.26
N ALA A 50 -32.85 -15.58 -0.57
CA ALA A 50 -32.79 -14.17 -0.13
C ALA A 50 -31.91 -13.96 1.12
N GLY A 51 -31.56 -15.05 1.84
CA GLY A 51 -30.78 -15.04 3.08
C GLY A 51 -29.27 -15.14 2.91
N CYS A 52 -28.75 -15.17 1.67
CA CYS A 52 -27.35 -14.85 1.42
C CYS A 52 -27.14 -13.38 1.77
N GLY A 53 -26.82 -13.12 3.03
CA GLY A 53 -26.34 -11.83 3.48
C GLY A 53 -25.28 -11.35 2.50
N ARG A 54 -25.63 -10.31 1.72
CA ARG A 54 -24.66 -9.41 1.13
C ARG A 54 -23.82 -8.95 2.31
N GLY A 55 -22.69 -9.61 2.56
CA GLY A 55 -21.59 -8.93 3.25
C GLY A 55 -21.44 -7.63 2.47
N GLU A 56 -21.69 -6.49 3.13
CA GLU A 56 -21.68 -5.19 2.46
C GLU A 56 -20.36 -5.06 1.71
N ARG A 57 -20.44 -5.21 0.39
CA ARG A 57 -19.30 -5.08 -0.52
C ARG A 57 -18.70 -3.71 -0.22
N ALA A 58 -17.37 -3.63 -0.06
CA ALA A 58 -16.71 -2.36 0.21
C ALA A 58 -17.24 -1.31 -0.78
N ALA A 59 -17.73 -0.19 -0.25
CA ALA A 59 -18.33 0.86 -1.05
C ALA A 59 -17.26 1.74 -1.72
N VAL A 60 -16.01 1.59 -1.30
CA VAL A 60 -14.81 2.18 -1.92
C VAL A 60 -13.58 1.34 -1.57
N VAL A 61 -12.69 1.14 -2.54
CA VAL A 61 -11.43 0.38 -2.39
C VAL A 61 -10.24 1.34 -2.47
N VAL A 62 -9.40 1.33 -1.45
CA VAL A 62 -8.23 2.20 -1.34
C VAL A 62 -6.97 1.33 -1.39
N TYR A 63 -6.10 1.56 -2.37
CA TYR A 63 -4.73 1.02 -2.34
C TYR A 63 -3.83 2.07 -1.69
N THR A 64 -3.06 1.71 -0.68
CA THR A 64 -2.25 2.68 0.04
C THR A 64 -0.86 2.18 0.43
N SER A 65 0.15 3.00 0.13
CA SER A 65 1.53 2.81 0.63
C SER A 65 1.83 3.67 1.86
N GLN A 66 0.83 4.42 2.35
CA GLN A 66 0.88 5.03 3.66
C GLN A 66 0.82 3.94 4.72
N ASP A 67 1.71 4.02 5.71
CA ASP A 67 1.81 2.99 6.73
C ASP A 67 0.45 2.80 7.43
N GLN A 68 0.06 1.54 7.60
CA GLN A 68 -1.26 1.16 8.09
C GLN A 68 -1.60 1.84 9.41
N VAL A 69 -0.62 1.98 10.32
CA VAL A 69 -0.78 2.63 11.63
C VAL A 69 -1.29 4.07 11.53
N TYR A 70 -1.03 4.76 10.40
CA TYR A 70 -1.51 6.12 10.15
C TYR A 70 -2.76 6.14 9.28
N ALA A 71 -2.84 5.30 8.25
CA ALA A 71 -3.94 5.32 7.29
C ALA A 71 -5.23 4.68 7.83
N GLU A 72 -5.13 3.56 8.55
CA GLU A 72 -6.28 2.81 9.07
C GLU A 72 -7.18 3.64 10.02
N PRO A 73 -6.65 4.37 11.02
CA PRO A 73 -7.50 5.19 11.89
C PRO A 73 -8.29 6.26 11.12
N ILE A 74 -7.66 6.88 10.11
CA ILE A 74 -8.29 7.93 9.29
C ILE A 74 -9.40 7.35 8.41
N LEU A 75 -9.16 6.20 7.78
CA LEU A 75 -10.16 5.54 6.92
C LEU A 75 -11.33 4.99 7.75
N ASN A 76 -11.06 4.44 8.94
CA ASN A 76 -12.10 3.99 9.86
C ASN A 76 -12.97 5.14 10.36
N GLU A 77 -12.36 6.28 10.67
CA GLU A 77 -13.09 7.49 11.05
C GLU A 77 -13.99 8.01 9.92
N PHE A 78 -13.49 8.03 8.68
CA PHE A 78 -14.30 8.35 7.51
C PHE A 78 -15.50 7.40 7.38
N SER A 79 -15.29 6.09 7.51
CA SER A 79 -16.37 5.10 7.47
C SER A 79 -17.41 5.33 8.57
N ALA A 80 -16.97 5.62 9.80
CA ALA A 80 -17.86 5.91 10.92
C ALA A 80 -18.70 7.18 10.69
N GLN A 81 -18.13 8.23 10.12
CA GLN A 81 -18.82 9.50 9.87
C GLN A 81 -19.81 9.44 8.70
N THR A 82 -19.52 8.61 7.69
CA THR A 82 -20.24 8.66 6.41
C THR A 82 -21.12 7.45 6.13
N GLY A 83 -20.91 6.34 6.84
CA GLY A 83 -21.50 5.04 6.54
C GLY A 83 -20.89 4.35 5.30
N ILE A 84 -19.93 4.97 4.61
CA ILE A 84 -19.26 4.36 3.46
C ILE A 84 -18.16 3.42 3.96
N LYS A 85 -18.31 2.12 3.72
CA LYS A 85 -17.28 1.13 4.04
C LYS A 85 -16.07 1.25 3.11
N VAL A 86 -14.90 1.44 3.69
CA VAL A 86 -13.62 1.46 2.98
C VAL A 86 -12.96 0.08 3.05
N GLY A 87 -12.62 -0.49 1.90
CA GLY A 87 -11.74 -1.66 1.80
C GLY A 87 -10.33 -1.22 1.46
N ALA A 88 -9.42 -1.21 2.44
CA ALA A 88 -8.03 -0.79 2.23
C ALA A 88 -7.11 -1.98 1.94
N ILE A 89 -6.21 -1.83 0.97
CA ILE A 89 -5.07 -2.71 0.74
C ILE A 89 -3.80 -1.92 1.03
N TYR A 90 -3.09 -2.34 2.07
CA TYR A 90 -1.84 -1.74 2.51
C TYR A 90 -0.66 -2.38 1.81
N ASP A 91 0.36 -1.58 1.54
CA ASP A 91 1.65 -2.08 1.10
C ASP A 91 2.43 -2.73 2.26
N SER A 92 3.39 -3.57 1.92
CA SER A 92 4.37 -4.04 2.89
C SER A 92 5.68 -3.28 2.71
N GLU A 93 6.39 -2.99 3.80
CA GLU A 93 7.67 -2.28 3.78
C GLU A 93 8.69 -2.92 2.81
N ALA A 94 8.73 -4.25 2.71
CA ALA A 94 9.67 -4.99 1.88
C ALA A 94 9.46 -4.82 0.35
N VAL A 95 8.29 -4.36 -0.10
CA VAL A 95 8.00 -4.08 -1.51
C VAL A 95 7.44 -2.67 -1.74
N LYS A 96 7.70 -1.75 -0.79
CA LYS A 96 7.03 -0.46 -0.67
C LYS A 96 6.90 0.27 -2.01
N THR A 97 5.66 0.56 -2.33
CA THR A 97 5.10 1.21 -3.52
C THR A 97 5.18 0.39 -4.81
N VAL A 98 6.17 -0.49 -5.01
CA VAL A 98 6.34 -1.23 -6.27
C VAL A 98 5.22 -2.25 -6.50
N GLY A 99 4.79 -2.95 -5.43
CA GLY A 99 3.73 -3.96 -5.52
C GLY A 99 2.39 -3.35 -5.95
N LEU A 100 1.98 -2.29 -5.26
CA LEU A 100 0.72 -1.58 -5.57
C LEU A 100 0.77 -0.89 -6.93
N VAL A 101 1.90 -0.28 -7.31
CA VAL A 101 2.08 0.34 -8.64
C VAL A 101 1.92 -0.68 -9.76
N ASN A 102 2.61 -1.82 -9.67
CA ASN A 102 2.50 -2.87 -10.68
C ASN A 102 1.08 -3.41 -10.79
N ARG A 103 0.39 -3.56 -9.65
CA ARG A 103 -1.02 -3.95 -9.61
C ARG A 103 -1.92 -2.93 -10.31
N LEU A 104 -1.76 -1.64 -10.01
CA LEU A 104 -2.53 -0.57 -10.67
C LEU A 104 -2.28 -0.53 -12.18
N LEU A 105 -1.04 -0.71 -12.62
CA LEU A 105 -0.70 -0.78 -14.05
C LEU A 105 -1.34 -2.00 -14.73
N ALA A 106 -1.37 -3.15 -14.06
CA ALA A 106 -2.00 -4.36 -14.56
C ALA A 106 -3.54 -4.23 -14.63
N GLU A 107 -4.14 -3.61 -13.61
CA GLU A 107 -5.58 -3.41 -13.49
C GLU A 107 -6.09 -2.20 -14.28
N ARG A 108 -5.24 -1.39 -14.92
CA ARG A 108 -5.62 -0.09 -15.55
C ARG A 108 -6.78 -0.16 -16.55
N ARG A 109 -6.98 -1.30 -17.22
CA ARG A 109 -8.07 -1.51 -18.20
C ARG A 109 -9.36 -2.01 -17.56
N ASN A 110 -9.29 -2.54 -16.33
CA ASN A 110 -10.43 -3.01 -15.55
C ASN A 110 -10.17 -2.78 -14.05
N PRO A 111 -10.23 -1.52 -13.58
CA PRO A 111 -9.77 -1.15 -12.24
C PRO A 111 -10.54 -1.88 -11.13
N GLN A 112 -9.83 -2.38 -10.13
CA GLN A 112 -10.42 -2.90 -8.88
C GLN A 112 -10.28 -1.91 -7.71
N CYS A 113 -9.52 -0.83 -7.93
CA CYS A 113 -9.20 0.21 -6.98
C CYS A 113 -9.94 1.51 -7.34
N ASP A 114 -10.33 2.28 -6.32
CA ASP A 114 -11.00 3.57 -6.48
C ASP A 114 -10.05 4.75 -6.17
N ILE A 115 -9.21 4.61 -5.15
CA ILE A 115 -8.27 5.63 -4.67
C ILE A 115 -6.89 5.01 -4.50
N PHE A 116 -5.85 5.69 -4.99
CA PHE A 116 -4.47 5.42 -4.60
C PHE A 116 -3.98 6.50 -3.64
N TRP A 117 -3.62 6.11 -2.41
CA TRP A 117 -3.03 6.99 -1.39
C TRP A 117 -1.57 6.61 -1.15
N ASN A 118 -0.65 7.37 -1.73
CA ASN A 118 0.78 7.08 -1.79
C ASN A 118 1.60 7.93 -0.81
N ASN A 119 2.60 7.34 -0.17
CA ASN A 119 3.50 8.03 0.76
C ASN A 119 4.76 8.64 0.11
N GLU A 120 4.75 8.80 -1.21
CA GLU A 120 5.77 9.50 -2.00
C GLU A 120 5.21 9.91 -3.38
N GLU A 121 6.04 10.52 -4.24
CA GLU A 121 5.59 11.17 -5.48
C GLU A 121 6.06 10.51 -6.77
N LEU A 122 7.25 9.92 -6.79
CA LEU A 122 7.88 9.44 -8.02
C LEU A 122 6.99 8.42 -8.73
N ARG A 123 6.42 7.49 -7.96
CA ARG A 123 5.50 6.48 -8.51
C ARG A 123 4.13 7.06 -8.85
N THR A 124 3.69 8.12 -8.17
CA THR A 124 2.48 8.85 -8.55
C THR A 124 2.65 9.50 -9.92
N HIS A 125 3.77 10.18 -10.15
CA HIS A 125 4.12 10.71 -11.48
C HIS A 125 4.21 9.61 -12.54
N GLN A 126 4.86 8.48 -12.23
CA GLN A 126 4.90 7.33 -13.13
C GLN A 126 3.51 6.80 -13.51
N LEU A 127 2.60 6.66 -12.52
CA LEU A 127 1.22 6.19 -12.76
C LEU A 127 0.40 7.21 -13.57
N ALA A 128 0.62 8.51 -13.33
CA ALA A 128 -0.01 9.59 -14.08
C ALA A 128 0.34 9.53 -15.57
N GLU A 129 1.63 9.44 -15.92
CA GLU A 129 2.08 9.30 -17.32
C GLU A 129 1.51 8.06 -18.01
N GLN A 130 1.26 7.00 -17.25
CA GLN A 130 0.68 5.74 -17.75
C GLN A 130 -0.86 5.76 -17.84
N GLY A 131 -1.48 6.92 -17.55
CA GLY A 131 -2.92 7.15 -17.70
C GLY A 131 -3.79 6.46 -16.64
N VAL A 132 -3.22 6.11 -15.48
CA VAL A 132 -3.92 5.36 -14.42
C VAL A 132 -4.98 6.21 -13.70
N PHE A 133 -4.73 7.51 -13.53
CA PHE A 133 -5.65 8.40 -12.83
C PHE A 133 -6.70 9.01 -13.75
N GLN A 134 -7.81 9.46 -13.16
CA GLN A 134 -8.96 10.03 -13.88
C GLN A 134 -8.50 11.11 -14.88
N GLU A 135 -7.63 12.02 -14.43
CA GLU A 135 -6.87 12.94 -15.28
C GLU A 135 -5.39 12.84 -14.90
N THR A 136 -4.48 13.12 -15.83
CA THR A 136 -3.03 12.95 -15.62
C THR A 136 -2.54 13.71 -14.37
N ASN A 137 -3.05 14.92 -14.15
CA ASN A 137 -2.66 15.79 -13.04
C ASN A 137 -3.74 15.91 -11.95
N SER A 138 -4.68 14.96 -11.83
CA SER A 138 -5.74 15.02 -10.81
C SER A 138 -5.33 14.48 -9.44
N TRP A 139 -4.06 14.13 -9.24
CA TRP A 139 -3.57 13.73 -7.92
C TRP A 139 -3.28 14.98 -7.07
N GLN A 140 -3.41 14.83 -5.76
CA GLN A 140 -3.30 15.92 -4.80
C GLN A 140 -2.25 15.60 -3.74
N ALA A 141 -1.47 16.60 -3.32
CA ALA A 141 -0.58 16.48 -2.17
C ALA A 141 -1.34 16.77 -0.87
N LEU A 142 -1.15 15.93 0.16
CA LEU A 142 -1.74 16.12 1.50
C LEU A 142 -0.80 16.86 2.46
N GLY A 143 0.51 16.73 2.22
CA GLY A 143 1.58 17.30 3.01
C GLY A 143 2.90 16.63 2.63
N PHE A 144 3.92 16.82 3.46
CA PHE A 144 5.24 16.26 3.18
C PHE A 144 5.90 15.72 4.44
N ARG A 145 6.85 14.83 4.22
CA ARG A 145 7.91 14.45 5.15
C ARG A 145 9.26 14.79 4.52
N SER A 146 10.33 14.77 5.29
CA SER A 146 11.65 15.13 4.77
C SER A 146 12.66 14.01 4.94
N ARG A 147 13.59 13.94 3.99
CA ARG A 147 14.75 13.08 4.07
C ARG A 147 15.74 13.66 5.09
N ARG A 148 16.24 12.81 5.99
CA ARG A 148 17.09 13.21 7.13
C ARG A 148 18.31 12.32 7.27
N ILE A 149 19.34 12.88 7.92
CA ILE A 149 20.36 12.09 8.59
C ILE A 149 19.83 11.78 9.99
N VAL A 150 19.85 10.51 10.38
CA VAL A 150 19.57 10.09 11.75
C VAL A 150 20.88 9.71 12.43
N VAL A 151 21.04 10.09 13.70
CA VAL A 151 22.25 9.83 14.50
C VAL A 151 21.88 9.18 15.83
N ASN A 152 22.66 8.18 16.25
CA ASN A 152 22.57 7.64 17.61
C ASN A 152 23.29 8.55 18.60
N THR A 153 22.54 9.17 19.52
CA THR A 153 23.07 10.16 20.48
C THR A 153 23.93 9.54 21.58
N ASN A 154 23.86 8.22 21.81
CA ASN A 154 24.74 7.51 22.73
C ASN A 154 26.09 7.12 22.08
N ARG A 155 26.18 7.13 20.74
CA ARG A 155 27.40 6.78 19.99
C ARG A 155 28.14 7.99 19.45
N LEU A 156 27.41 9.04 19.05
CA LEU A 156 27.96 10.17 18.34
C LEU A 156 27.33 11.49 18.83
N PRO A 157 28.12 12.42 19.38
CA PRO A 157 27.65 13.77 19.66
C PRO A 157 27.20 14.46 18.36
N ILE A 158 26.06 15.16 18.40
CA ILE A 158 25.49 15.87 17.24
C ILE A 158 26.49 16.87 16.63
N ALA A 159 27.34 17.49 17.46
CA ALA A 159 28.38 18.41 17.00
C ALA A 159 29.41 17.75 16.06
N SER A 160 29.66 16.46 16.22
CA SER A 160 30.62 15.66 15.45
C SER A 160 29.96 14.84 14.34
N ALA A 161 28.64 14.93 14.20
CA ALA A 161 27.90 14.27 13.14
C ALA A 161 28.11 14.96 11.78
N PRO A 162 28.05 14.19 10.68
CA PRO A 162 28.25 14.75 9.34
C PRO A 162 27.20 15.82 9.05
N ARG A 163 27.63 16.91 8.42
CA ARG A 163 26.76 18.05 8.06
C ARG A 163 26.28 18.02 6.63
N SER A 164 26.85 17.14 5.81
CA SER A 164 26.57 17.00 4.39
C SER A 164 26.58 15.53 3.96
N LEU A 165 25.96 15.21 2.82
CA LEU A 165 26.04 13.86 2.25
C LEU A 165 27.45 13.49 1.82
N SER A 166 28.25 14.48 1.40
CA SER A 166 29.63 14.25 0.98
C SER A 166 30.49 13.72 2.14
N GLU A 167 30.28 14.23 3.36
CA GLU A 167 31.01 13.78 4.55
C GLU A 167 30.77 12.31 4.90
N LEU A 168 29.63 11.71 4.51
CA LEU A 168 29.34 10.28 4.74
C LEU A 168 30.33 9.35 4.00
N THR A 169 31.04 9.87 3.00
CA THR A 169 32.08 9.15 2.25
C THR A 169 33.45 9.18 2.94
N ASN A 170 33.62 9.92 4.04
CA ASN A 170 34.87 9.91 4.81
C ASN A 170 35.11 8.52 5.44
N ALA A 171 36.34 8.01 5.32
CA ALA A 171 36.75 6.71 5.86
C ALA A 171 36.47 6.52 7.36
N MET A 172 36.37 7.61 8.14
CA MET A 172 36.01 7.53 9.57
C MET A 172 34.62 6.92 9.82
N TRP A 173 33.73 6.96 8.81
CA TRP A 173 32.38 6.41 8.86
C TRP A 173 32.26 4.99 8.31
N ARG A 174 33.38 4.38 7.87
CA ARG A 174 33.37 3.01 7.35
C ARG A 174 32.73 2.05 8.36
N GLY A 175 31.73 1.28 7.91
CA GLY A 175 30.98 0.33 8.73
C GLY A 175 30.07 0.94 9.80
N LYS A 176 29.83 2.26 9.77
CA LYS A 176 29.02 2.97 10.79
C LYS A 176 27.75 3.63 10.23
N VAL A 177 27.53 3.55 8.91
CA VAL A 177 26.36 4.12 8.24
C VAL A 177 25.38 3.00 7.91
N ALA A 178 24.11 3.17 8.24
CA ALA A 178 23.02 2.33 7.74
C ALA A 178 22.30 3.01 6.57
N LEU A 179 21.96 2.24 5.54
CA LEU A 179 21.33 2.74 4.32
C LEU A 179 20.30 1.72 3.82
N ALA A 180 19.06 2.17 3.62
CA ALA A 180 18.08 1.37 2.90
C ALA A 180 18.49 1.26 1.42
N TYR A 181 18.32 0.11 0.78
CA TYR A 181 18.69 -0.07 -0.62
C TYR A 181 18.12 1.06 -1.51
N PRO A 182 18.96 1.81 -2.25
CA PRO A 182 18.52 2.92 -3.11
C PRO A 182 17.90 2.43 -4.42
N LEU A 183 17.13 1.34 -4.37
CA LEU A 183 16.55 0.66 -5.54
C LEU A 183 15.02 0.80 -5.60
N PHE A 184 14.40 1.08 -4.47
CA PHE A 184 12.97 1.25 -4.31
C PHE A 184 12.66 2.23 -3.17
N GLY A 185 11.38 2.57 -3.03
CA GLY A 185 10.92 3.54 -2.04
C GLY A 185 11.57 4.92 -2.16
N THR A 186 11.51 5.66 -1.07
CA THR A 186 11.99 7.05 -1.00
C THR A 186 13.51 7.18 -1.06
N THR A 187 14.26 6.15 -0.66
CA THR A 187 15.72 6.16 -0.79
C THR A 187 16.13 6.18 -2.26
N ALA A 188 15.46 5.40 -3.12
CA ALA A 188 15.66 5.50 -4.56
C ALA A 188 15.30 6.90 -5.06
N THR A 189 14.12 7.42 -4.71
CA THR A 189 13.69 8.76 -5.13
C THR A 189 14.70 9.84 -4.75
N HIS A 190 15.27 9.79 -3.54
CA HIS A 190 16.31 10.72 -3.11
C HIS A 190 17.59 10.60 -3.93
N PHE A 191 18.08 9.38 -4.15
CA PHE A 191 19.30 9.17 -4.94
C PHE A 191 19.13 9.63 -6.38
N LEU A 192 17.95 9.47 -6.97
CA LEU A 192 17.65 9.96 -8.31
C LEU A 192 17.61 11.49 -8.36
N ALA A 193 16.97 12.14 -7.37
CA ALA A 193 16.98 13.59 -7.27
C ALA A 193 18.41 14.16 -7.09
N LEU A 194 19.26 13.47 -6.34
CA LEU A 194 20.68 13.83 -6.22
C LEU A 194 21.44 13.68 -7.55
N ARG A 195 21.13 12.65 -8.35
CA ARG A 195 21.71 12.49 -9.69
C ARG A 195 21.39 13.70 -10.57
N GLN A 196 20.14 14.15 -10.53
CA GLN A 196 19.70 15.32 -11.29
C GLN A 196 20.40 16.61 -10.83
N GLU A 197 20.50 16.84 -9.52
CA GLU A 197 21.14 18.04 -8.95
C GLU A 197 22.66 18.05 -9.16
N TRP A 198 23.34 16.93 -8.95
CA TRP A 198 24.80 16.86 -8.98
C TRP A 198 25.38 16.52 -10.35
N GLY A 199 24.56 16.02 -11.27
CA GLY A 199 25.00 15.40 -12.51
C GLY A 199 25.54 13.98 -12.31
N GLU A 200 25.44 13.17 -13.36
CA GLU A 200 25.70 11.73 -13.32
C GLU A 200 27.10 11.36 -12.82
N ALA A 201 28.14 12.05 -13.29
CA ALA A 201 29.53 11.72 -12.94
C ALA A 201 29.81 11.90 -11.44
N ARG A 202 29.43 13.06 -10.87
CA ARG A 202 29.61 13.35 -9.44
C ARG A 202 28.77 12.42 -8.58
N TRP A 203 27.52 12.21 -8.97
CA TRP A 203 26.60 11.32 -8.26
C TRP A 203 27.10 9.88 -8.22
N LYS A 204 27.58 9.34 -9.35
CA LYS A 204 28.12 7.99 -9.43
C LYS A 204 29.36 7.84 -8.55
N ALA A 205 30.30 8.78 -8.63
CA ALA A 205 31.49 8.79 -7.79
C ALA A 205 31.15 8.82 -6.28
N TRP A 206 30.14 9.62 -5.90
CA TRP A 206 29.65 9.65 -4.52
C TRP A 206 29.02 8.31 -4.09
N CYS A 207 28.22 7.68 -4.94
CA CYS A 207 27.63 6.36 -4.66
C CYS A 207 28.72 5.29 -4.46
N GLU A 208 29.72 5.26 -5.34
CA GLU A 208 30.85 4.32 -5.25
C GLU A 208 31.68 4.55 -3.97
N ALA A 209 31.94 5.82 -3.61
CA ALA A 209 32.65 6.16 -2.39
C ALA A 209 31.85 5.81 -1.13
N LEU A 210 30.52 6.02 -1.14
CA LEU A 210 29.64 5.59 -0.06
C LEU A 210 29.67 4.08 0.11
N GLN A 211 29.58 3.31 -0.99
CA GLN A 211 29.67 1.85 -0.94
C GLN A 211 31.05 1.36 -0.47
N ALA A 212 32.14 2.04 -0.83
CA ALA A 212 33.49 1.74 -0.35
C ALA A 212 33.67 1.95 1.17
N ASN A 213 32.74 2.67 1.80
CA ASN A 213 32.61 2.77 3.25
C ASN A 213 31.80 1.63 3.88
N GLN A 214 31.38 0.62 3.13
CA GLN A 214 30.71 -0.58 3.63
C GLN A 214 29.51 -0.23 4.54
N PRO A 215 28.51 0.52 4.03
CA PRO A 215 27.31 0.81 4.79
C PRO A 215 26.55 -0.50 5.10
N LEU A 216 25.85 -0.53 6.23
CA LEU A 216 24.92 -1.59 6.58
C LEU A 216 23.67 -1.43 5.70
N MET A 217 23.62 -2.21 4.63
CA MET A 217 22.51 -2.19 3.67
C MET A 217 21.31 -2.96 4.21
N VAL A 218 20.12 -2.36 4.13
CA VAL A 218 18.87 -2.95 4.64
C VAL A 218 17.68 -2.71 3.71
N ASP A 219 16.59 -3.45 3.91
CA ASP A 219 15.42 -3.42 3.02
C ASP A 219 14.47 -2.24 3.27
N GLY A 220 14.69 -1.39 4.28
CA GLY A 220 13.76 -0.31 4.57
C GLY A 220 14.27 0.76 5.53
N ASN A 221 13.67 1.95 5.44
CA ASN A 221 14.02 3.12 6.24
C ASN A 221 13.73 2.91 7.74
N SER A 222 12.66 2.21 8.10
CA SER A 222 12.37 1.82 9.48
C SER A 222 13.44 0.89 10.07
N VAL A 223 14.07 0.04 9.23
CA VAL A 223 15.18 -0.83 9.64
C VAL A 223 16.45 -0.02 9.87
N VAL A 224 16.72 0.99 9.02
CA VAL A 224 17.83 1.95 9.25
C VAL A 224 17.69 2.58 10.64
N VAL A 225 16.49 3.06 10.99
CA VAL A 225 16.23 3.68 12.30
C VAL A 225 16.49 2.72 13.45
N LYS A 226 16.07 1.45 13.32
CA LYS A 226 16.31 0.43 14.36
C LYS A 226 17.79 0.11 14.54
N LEU A 227 18.56 -0.06 13.45
CA LEU A 227 20.01 -0.29 13.53
C LEU A 227 20.74 0.89 14.16
N VAL A 228 20.36 2.12 13.79
CA VAL A 228 20.93 3.33 14.39
C VAL A 228 20.54 3.42 15.85
N GLY A 229 19.27 3.22 16.22
CA GLY A 229 18.81 3.31 17.61
C GLY A 229 19.47 2.30 18.54
N ARG A 230 19.74 1.08 18.06
CA ARG A 230 20.49 0.05 18.79
C ARG A 230 22.00 0.30 18.85
N GLY A 231 22.48 1.27 18.07
CA GLY A 231 23.90 1.64 18.00
C GLY A 231 24.75 0.62 17.24
N GLU A 232 24.12 -0.22 16.42
CA GLU A 232 24.77 -1.12 15.45
C GLU A 232 25.32 -0.29 14.28
N ALA A 233 24.56 0.71 13.85
CA ALA A 233 25.04 1.85 13.06
C ALA A 233 25.05 3.11 13.93
N TRP A 234 25.88 4.10 13.59
CA TRP A 234 25.94 5.38 14.31
C TRP A 234 25.14 6.45 13.58
N ILE A 235 25.06 6.34 12.26
CA ILE A 235 24.42 7.28 11.35
C ILE A 235 23.54 6.50 10.39
N GLY A 236 22.44 7.09 9.92
CA GLY A 236 21.66 6.54 8.82
C GLY A 236 21.04 7.63 7.93
N LEU A 237 20.69 7.25 6.70
CA LEU A 237 19.84 8.06 5.82
C LEU A 237 18.45 7.46 5.79
N THR A 238 17.45 8.24 6.21
CA THR A 238 16.08 7.78 6.41
C THR A 238 15.10 8.96 6.34
N ASP A 239 13.83 8.72 6.61
CA ASP A 239 12.76 9.71 6.52
C ASP A 239 12.32 10.17 7.93
N SER A 240 11.76 11.38 8.02
CA SER A 240 11.43 12.02 9.30
C SER A 240 10.39 11.25 10.14
N ASP A 241 9.43 10.60 9.50
CA ASP A 241 8.39 9.78 10.13
C ASP A 241 8.96 8.50 10.76
N ASP A 242 9.90 7.83 10.08
CA ASP A 242 10.61 6.68 10.63
C ASP A 242 11.40 7.06 11.90
N ILE A 243 12.07 8.22 11.88
CA ILE A 243 12.81 8.71 13.05
C ILE A 243 11.86 9.01 14.21
N ALA A 244 10.74 9.68 13.94
CA ALA A 244 9.73 9.97 14.95
C ALA A 244 9.16 8.69 15.57
N ALA A 245 8.93 7.64 14.76
CA ALA A 245 8.53 6.34 15.25
C ALA A 245 9.58 5.74 16.20
N GLY A 246 10.86 5.72 15.81
CA GLY A 246 11.95 5.25 16.67
C GLY A 246 12.10 6.05 17.98
N GLN A 247 11.89 7.37 17.93
CA GLN A 247 11.92 8.22 19.14
C GLN A 247 10.76 7.91 20.09
N ARG A 248 9.55 7.62 19.58
CA ARG A 248 8.42 7.18 20.39
C ARG A 248 8.66 5.81 21.05
N GLU A 249 9.45 4.95 20.40
CA GLU A 249 9.94 3.69 20.98
C GLU A 249 11.05 3.89 22.02
N GLY A 250 11.48 5.14 22.27
CA GLY A 250 12.51 5.46 23.26
C GLY A 250 13.94 5.26 22.76
N LEU A 251 14.16 5.10 21.45
CA LEU A 251 15.49 4.96 20.88
C LEU A 251 16.28 6.29 20.97
N PRO A 252 17.59 6.26 21.28
CA PRO A 252 18.43 7.44 21.45
C PRO A 252 18.81 8.07 20.09
N LEU A 253 17.85 8.75 19.46
CA LEU A 253 17.97 9.23 18.08
C LEU A 253 17.85 10.75 18.00
N ALA A 254 18.73 11.36 17.19
CA ALA A 254 18.60 12.75 16.74
C ALA A 254 18.40 12.80 15.22
N ALA A 255 17.41 13.57 14.78
CA ALA A 255 17.21 13.92 13.38
C ALA A 255 18.04 15.15 13.02
N MET A 256 18.76 15.08 11.90
CA MET A 256 19.54 16.18 11.34
C MET A 256 19.10 16.46 9.89
N PRO A 257 18.99 17.74 9.49
CA PRO A 257 18.68 18.10 8.10
C PRO A 257 19.84 17.75 7.17
N ILE A 258 19.55 17.55 5.88
CA ILE A 258 20.53 17.27 4.82
C ILE A 258 20.94 18.57 4.08
N THR A 259 20.75 19.74 4.72
CA THR A 259 20.93 21.08 4.12
C THR A 259 20.19 21.21 2.77
N GLU A 260 20.81 21.76 1.72
CA GLU A 260 20.20 22.01 0.40
C GLU A 260 19.83 20.72 -0.36
N GLU A 261 20.42 19.59 0.05
CA GLU A 261 20.26 18.26 -0.56
C GLU A 261 19.09 17.48 0.08
N THR A 262 18.31 18.14 0.94
CA THR A 262 17.10 17.59 1.56
C THR A 262 16.01 17.40 0.51
N LEU A 263 15.52 16.17 0.35
CA LEU A 263 14.31 15.88 -0.43
C LEU A 263 13.07 16.03 0.46
N LEU A 264 12.09 16.79 -0.03
CA LEU A 264 10.74 16.78 0.51
C LEU A 264 9.94 15.71 -0.21
N ILE A 265 9.38 14.80 0.55
CA ILE A 265 8.65 13.64 0.08
C ILE A 265 7.18 13.97 0.28
N ARG A 266 6.47 14.42 -0.77
CA ARG A 266 5.04 14.70 -0.64
C ARG A 266 4.24 13.41 -0.59
N ASN A 267 3.29 13.37 0.32
CA ASN A 267 2.27 12.35 0.39
C ASN A 267 1.15 12.71 -0.59
N THR A 268 0.77 11.78 -1.46
CA THR A 268 -0.14 12.04 -2.59
C THR A 268 -1.37 11.15 -2.57
N VAL A 269 -2.48 11.65 -3.10
CA VAL A 269 -3.72 10.89 -3.24
C VAL A 269 -4.35 11.14 -4.60
N ALA A 270 -4.87 10.10 -5.24
CA ALA A 270 -5.44 10.19 -6.59
C ALA A 270 -6.65 9.27 -6.75
N VAL A 271 -7.65 9.73 -7.52
CA VAL A 271 -8.78 8.90 -7.97
C VAL A 271 -8.39 8.14 -9.23
N ILE A 272 -8.68 6.83 -9.25
CA ILE A 272 -8.37 5.95 -10.38
C ILE A 272 -9.32 6.24 -11.56
N ARG A 273 -8.79 6.22 -12.79
CA ARG A 273 -9.61 6.32 -14.01
C ARG A 273 -10.60 5.17 -14.05
N ASN A 274 -11.87 5.47 -14.34
CA ASN A 274 -12.94 4.47 -14.36
C ASN A 274 -13.08 3.69 -13.03
N ALA A 275 -12.79 4.34 -11.89
CA ALA A 275 -13.00 3.79 -10.55
C ALA A 275 -14.41 3.17 -10.41
N PRO A 276 -14.53 1.90 -9.93
CA PRO A 276 -15.81 1.22 -9.74
C PRO A 276 -16.84 2.00 -8.91
N HIS A 277 -16.36 2.82 -7.97
CA HIS A 277 -17.15 3.60 -7.03
C HIS A 277 -16.75 5.09 -7.05
N ALA A 278 -16.69 5.71 -8.23
CA ALA A 278 -16.18 7.07 -8.42
C ALA A 278 -16.77 8.14 -7.47
N SER A 279 -18.08 8.09 -7.15
CA SER A 279 -18.69 9.04 -6.21
C SER A 279 -18.21 8.85 -4.78
N ALA A 280 -18.04 7.62 -4.32
CA ALA A 280 -17.49 7.33 -2.99
C ALA A 280 -15.99 7.65 -2.94
N ALA A 281 -15.25 7.39 -4.01
CA ALA A 281 -13.86 7.77 -4.18
C ALA A 281 -13.64 9.27 -3.95
N ARG A 282 -14.42 10.13 -4.63
CA ARG A 282 -14.34 11.59 -4.44
C ARG A 282 -14.59 12.00 -3.00
N ARG A 283 -15.56 11.38 -2.31
CA ARG A 283 -15.81 11.66 -0.88
C ARG A 283 -14.62 11.30 0.01
N VAL A 284 -13.89 10.22 -0.30
CA VAL A 284 -12.65 9.86 0.40
C VAL A 284 -11.56 10.89 0.12
N LEU A 285 -11.37 11.28 -1.15
CA LEU A 285 -10.41 12.32 -1.54
C LEU A 285 -10.68 13.63 -0.77
N ASP A 286 -11.91 14.13 -0.83
CA ASP A 286 -12.32 15.37 -0.14
C ASP A 286 -12.08 15.28 1.37
N TYR A 287 -12.36 14.11 1.97
CA TYR A 287 -12.14 13.88 3.39
C TYR A 287 -10.65 13.94 3.75
N LEU A 288 -9.78 13.28 2.98
CA LEU A 288 -8.34 13.27 3.24
C LEU A 288 -7.71 14.66 3.11
N GLN A 289 -8.28 15.53 2.28
CA GLN A 289 -7.83 16.91 2.11
C GLN A 289 -8.32 17.86 3.21
N ARG A 290 -9.19 17.42 4.13
CA ARG A 290 -9.68 18.30 5.20
C ARG A 290 -8.54 18.74 6.11
N PRO A 291 -8.50 20.03 6.52
CA PRO A 291 -7.47 20.53 7.42
C PRO A 291 -7.36 19.78 8.75
N ASP A 292 -8.47 19.27 9.30
CA ASP A 292 -8.44 18.49 10.54
C ASP A 292 -7.84 17.09 10.36
N VAL A 293 -8.04 16.46 9.20
CA VAL A 293 -7.42 15.17 8.86
C VAL A 293 -5.92 15.33 8.66
N ILE A 294 -5.50 16.36 7.91
CA ILE A 294 -4.07 16.66 7.72
C ILE A 294 -3.40 16.97 9.06
N ARG A 295 -4.05 17.74 9.96
CA ARG A 295 -3.52 18.01 11.31
C ARG A 295 -3.36 16.73 12.14
N LYS A 296 -4.25 15.74 12.02
CA LYS A 296 -4.09 14.44 12.68
C LYS A 296 -2.87 13.68 12.16
N LEU A 297 -2.65 13.70 10.84
CA LEU A 297 -1.46 13.08 10.24
C LEU A 297 -0.17 13.77 10.71
N VAL A 298 -0.15 15.10 10.81
CA VAL A 298 0.99 15.86 11.37
C VAL A 298 1.20 15.54 12.84
N ALA A 299 0.12 15.52 13.65
CA ALA A 299 0.19 15.20 15.08
C ALA A 299 0.68 13.77 15.35
N ALA A 300 0.39 12.82 14.45
CA ALA A 300 0.91 11.46 14.50
C ALA A 300 2.34 11.32 13.95
N ASN A 301 2.95 12.43 13.48
CA ASN A 301 4.22 12.47 12.75
C ASN A 301 4.25 11.62 11.47
N ALA A 302 3.08 11.34 10.89
CA ALA A 302 2.95 10.73 9.57
C ALA A 302 3.32 11.73 8.46
N LEU A 303 3.15 13.03 8.76
CA LEU A 303 3.60 14.17 7.97
C LEU A 303 4.38 15.11 8.88
N GLU A 304 5.35 15.82 8.32
CA GLU A 304 6.07 16.89 9.02
C GLU A 304 5.34 18.24 8.87
N GLY A 305 4.76 18.49 7.71
CA GLY A 305 4.06 19.74 7.41
C GLY A 305 3.14 19.63 6.21
N ILE A 306 2.44 20.73 5.92
CA ILE A 306 1.43 20.81 4.86
C ILE A 306 2.03 21.40 3.58
N SER A 307 2.72 22.54 3.69
CA SER A 307 3.30 23.23 2.54
C SER A 307 4.82 23.21 2.58
N PRO A 308 5.50 22.77 1.51
CA PRO A 308 6.95 22.95 1.36
C PRO A 308 7.43 24.39 1.52
N ALA A 309 6.56 25.39 1.27
CA ALA A 309 6.89 26.80 1.44
C ALA A 309 7.12 27.19 2.91
N ASP A 310 6.64 26.39 3.85
CA ASP A 310 6.84 26.59 5.29
C ASP A 310 8.31 26.28 5.69
N ILE A 311 9.06 25.60 4.83
CA ILE A 311 10.47 25.29 5.03
C ILE A 311 11.30 26.48 4.54
N GLY A 312 11.78 27.29 5.47
CA GLY A 312 12.62 28.47 5.22
C GLY A 312 14.07 28.16 4.77
N VAL A 313 14.33 26.97 4.23
CA VAL A 313 15.65 26.55 3.71
C VAL A 313 15.51 25.97 2.31
N ARG A 314 16.58 26.09 1.51
CA ARG A 314 16.65 25.46 0.18
C ARG A 314 16.53 23.94 0.31
N THR A 315 15.76 23.33 -0.59
CA THR A 315 15.57 21.88 -0.71
C THR A 315 15.68 21.47 -2.17
N LEU A 316 15.84 20.17 -2.43
CA LEU A 316 15.82 19.62 -3.78
C LEU A 316 14.47 19.91 -4.45
N LYS A 317 14.52 20.28 -5.73
CA LYS A 317 13.35 20.51 -6.59
C LYS A 317 13.44 19.57 -7.80
N PRO A 318 13.05 18.30 -7.63
CA PRO A 318 13.20 17.31 -8.68
C PRO A 318 12.32 17.65 -9.90
N ASP A 319 12.85 17.44 -11.10
CA ASP A 319 12.05 17.43 -12.32
C ASP A 319 11.50 16.01 -12.49
N TRP A 320 10.23 15.85 -12.15
CA TRP A 320 9.60 14.54 -12.07
C TRP A 320 9.48 13.86 -13.44
N ASP A 321 9.29 14.63 -14.51
CA ASP A 321 9.17 14.09 -15.86
C ASP A 321 10.51 13.48 -16.28
N VAL A 322 11.61 14.21 -16.07
CA VAL A 322 12.96 13.69 -16.33
C VAL A 322 13.24 12.44 -15.48
N LEU A 323 12.92 12.50 -14.19
CA LEU A 323 13.19 11.39 -13.27
C LEU A 323 12.45 10.11 -13.66
N VAL A 324 11.16 10.21 -14.05
CA VAL A 324 10.37 9.05 -14.48
C VAL A 324 10.96 8.42 -15.73
N HIS A 325 11.38 9.22 -16.71
CA HIS A 325 11.99 8.72 -17.95
C HIS A 325 13.37 8.07 -17.72
N GLU A 326 14.14 8.57 -16.75
CA GLU A 326 15.48 8.06 -16.43
C GLU A 326 15.49 6.93 -15.37
N LEU A 327 14.33 6.53 -14.85
CA LEU A 327 14.21 5.51 -13.79
C LEU A 327 14.99 4.23 -14.11
N GLY A 328 14.83 3.70 -15.32
CA GLY A 328 15.43 2.43 -15.73
C GLY A 328 16.96 2.49 -15.75
N THR A 329 17.53 3.51 -16.40
CA THR A 329 18.97 3.73 -16.49
C THR A 329 19.58 3.95 -15.12
N SER A 330 18.97 4.81 -14.30
CA SER A 330 19.49 5.12 -12.97
C SER A 330 19.43 3.93 -12.02
N THR A 331 18.34 3.16 -12.06
CA THR A 331 18.19 1.93 -11.26
C THR A 331 19.27 0.91 -11.64
N LYS A 332 19.61 0.80 -12.94
CA LYS A 332 20.70 -0.08 -13.39
C LYS A 332 22.03 0.31 -12.74
N THR A 333 22.40 1.59 -12.80
CA THR A 333 23.65 2.08 -12.17
C THR A 333 23.66 1.82 -10.67
N LEU A 334 22.55 2.07 -9.97
CA LEU A 334 22.45 1.81 -8.53
C LEU A 334 22.61 0.32 -8.19
N LYS A 335 22.04 -0.58 -9.00
CA LYS A 335 22.25 -2.03 -8.84
C LYS A 335 23.73 -2.41 -9.02
N GLU A 336 24.39 -1.82 -10.01
CA GLU A 336 25.81 -2.08 -10.27
C GLU A 336 26.72 -1.60 -9.12
N VAL A 337 26.31 -0.57 -8.37
CA VAL A 337 27.08 -0.07 -7.21
C VAL A 337 26.74 -0.83 -5.93
N PHE A 338 25.45 -1.01 -5.61
CA PHE A 338 25.01 -1.43 -4.27
C PHE A 338 24.62 -2.92 -4.14
N LEU A 339 24.55 -3.69 -5.24
CA LEU A 339 24.27 -5.13 -5.19
C LEU A 339 25.47 -6.02 -5.58
N ARG A 340 26.62 -5.43 -5.89
CA ARG A 340 27.82 -6.17 -6.27
C ARG A 340 28.63 -6.64 -5.06
#